data_AF-A0A0A9VZX3-F1
#
_entry.id   AF-A0A0A9VZX3-F1
#
_cell.length_a   1.000
_cell.length_b   1.000
_cell.length_c   1.000
_cell.angle_alpha   90.00
_cell.angle_beta   90.00
_cell.angle_gamma   90.00
#
_symmetry.space_group_name_H-M   'P 1'
#
loop_
_entity.id
_entity.type
_entity.pdbx_description
1 polymer ?
#
loop_
_entity_poly.entity_id
_entity_poly.type
_entity_poly.pdbx_seq_one_letter_code
_entity_poly.pdbx_strand_id
1 'polypeptide(L)'
;MSKVFRRFDSRYLKQFILPVVRFYRTAIISDIINVKCSAESPRPAIKAMENRGMLSGVSLGFFWSMLGFGTKSNANKEWMRDKTVSSYIEQAEVAIKKNKLKKAESLLEEALVVTKEVHAVGVTCVYDMLATLAFRQGDIEKAEKILIQVIDKLEEKGFSPTHNTVVNYSLKLARIYSAMGRDSLAESGFRNCLTTQKRKYSNGEKDEETTLLWLNVLFWYGKFLTVHKRYAEAKQCFESAYTLSADLKSIDSQQAMVMLYHLGEVSYVSGMEDEALKYLMNGVILGRAINSKDVPSYCAKIGLVYFQKGLYDEAQKWADKAKRSAMSSENKEVKKEAEELLKKIAKALKTPQKKPV
;
A
#
# COMPACT_ATOMS: atom_id res chain seq x y z
N MET A 1 1.39 40.66 -22.22
CA MET A 1 1.97 39.76 -21.20
C MET A 1 2.21 38.40 -21.82
N SER A 2 3.47 38.16 -22.16
CA SER A 2 3.91 37.35 -23.30
C SER A 2 4.14 35.87 -22.95
N LYS A 3 4.19 35.06 -24.03
CA LYS A 3 4.42 33.60 -24.13
C LYS A 3 5.59 33.00 -23.29
N VAL A 4 6.33 33.80 -22.54
CA VAL A 4 7.48 33.39 -21.69
C VAL A 4 7.01 32.80 -20.35
N PHE A 5 5.92 33.27 -19.76
CA PHE A 5 5.41 32.75 -18.48
C PHE A 5 4.88 31.30 -18.58
N ARG A 6 4.25 30.92 -19.71
CA ARG A 6 3.77 29.54 -19.93
C ARG A 6 4.89 28.50 -20.10
N ARG A 7 6.12 28.90 -20.43
CA ARG A 7 7.24 27.97 -20.70
C ARG A 7 8.08 27.62 -19.47
N PHE A 8 8.14 28.48 -18.45
CA PHE A 8 8.81 28.18 -17.18
C PHE A 8 7.96 27.25 -16.31
N ASP A 9 6.65 27.46 -16.31
CA ASP A 9 5.68 26.65 -15.57
C ASP A 9 5.70 25.18 -16.04
N SER A 10 5.73 24.94 -17.36
CA SER A 10 5.71 23.58 -17.92
C SER A 10 6.94 22.73 -17.59
N ARG A 11 8.14 23.33 -17.50
CA ARG A 11 9.37 22.58 -17.16
C ARG A 11 9.49 22.31 -15.67
N TYR A 12 9.15 23.28 -14.83
CA TYR A 12 9.08 23.10 -13.37
C TYR A 12 8.03 22.05 -12.99
N LEU A 13 6.83 22.17 -13.57
CA LEU A 13 5.77 21.17 -13.46
C LEU A 13 6.25 19.81 -13.92
N LYS A 14 6.90 19.68 -15.09
CA LYS A 14 7.33 18.37 -15.63
C LYS A 14 8.52 17.74 -14.91
N GLN A 15 9.44 18.53 -14.40
CA GLN A 15 10.72 18.05 -13.87
C GLN A 15 10.71 17.84 -12.36
N PHE A 16 9.82 18.51 -11.62
CA PHE A 16 9.79 18.44 -10.16
C PHE A 16 8.40 18.17 -9.59
N ILE A 17 7.34 18.84 -10.05
CA ILE A 17 5.97 18.57 -9.52
C ILE A 17 5.42 17.24 -10.04
N LEU A 18 5.51 16.95 -11.33
CA LEU A 18 5.00 15.72 -11.95
C LEU A 18 5.68 14.46 -11.40
N PRO A 19 7.01 14.42 -11.20
CA PRO A 19 7.65 13.29 -10.53
C PRO A 19 7.15 13.11 -9.09
N VAL A 20 6.87 14.19 -8.35
CA VAL A 20 6.43 14.09 -6.95
C VAL A 20 4.91 13.82 -6.83
N VAL A 21 4.07 14.32 -7.74
CA VAL A 21 2.66 13.93 -7.87
C VAL A 21 2.56 12.47 -8.34
N ARG A 22 3.40 12.06 -9.29
CA ARG A 22 3.58 10.64 -9.62
C ARG A 22 4.07 9.86 -8.41
N PHE A 23 4.96 10.44 -7.59
CA PHE A 23 5.45 9.80 -6.38
C PHE A 23 4.35 9.60 -5.35
N TYR A 24 3.54 10.62 -5.06
CA TYR A 24 2.41 10.55 -4.15
C TYR A 24 1.38 9.51 -4.59
N ARG A 25 1.08 9.50 -5.89
CA ARG A 25 0.28 8.47 -6.53
C ARG A 25 0.92 7.08 -6.39
N THR A 26 2.24 6.96 -6.60
CA THR A 26 2.95 5.70 -6.34
C THR A 26 3.03 5.34 -4.86
N ALA A 27 2.93 6.27 -3.92
CA ALA A 27 2.96 5.97 -2.49
C ALA A 27 1.65 5.31 -2.04
N ILE A 28 0.51 5.82 -2.52
CA ILE A 28 -0.80 5.18 -2.31
C ILE A 28 -0.86 3.81 -3.01
N ILE A 29 -0.37 3.72 -4.25
CA ILE A 29 -0.26 2.45 -4.97
C ILE A 29 0.69 1.49 -4.24
N SER A 30 1.81 1.99 -3.71
CA SER A 30 2.82 1.25 -2.95
C SER A 30 2.24 0.68 -1.66
N ASP A 31 1.37 1.42 -0.96
CA ASP A 31 0.66 0.92 0.21
C ASP A 31 -0.15 -0.35 -0.10
N ILE A 32 -0.73 -0.46 -1.29
CA ILE A 32 -1.47 -1.65 -1.75
C ILE A 32 -0.52 -2.72 -2.32
N ILE A 33 0.46 -2.33 -3.15
CA ILE A 33 1.48 -3.23 -3.72
C ILE A 33 2.23 -3.99 -2.63
N ASN A 34 2.54 -3.33 -1.51
CA ASN A 34 3.34 -3.91 -0.44
C ASN A 34 2.56 -4.93 0.40
N VAL A 35 1.25 -5.06 0.19
CA VAL A 35 0.47 -6.14 0.80
C VAL A 35 0.64 -7.38 -0.06
N LYS A 36 1.44 -8.33 0.44
CA LYS A 36 1.57 -9.65 -0.19
C LYS A 36 0.24 -10.39 -0.14
N CYS A 37 0.02 -11.28 -1.12
CA CYS A 37 -1.02 -12.30 -1.04
C CYS A 37 -0.61 -13.36 0.01
N SER A 38 -0.68 -13.02 1.30
CA SER A 38 -0.42 -13.91 2.44
C SER A 38 -1.21 -13.41 3.65
N ALA A 39 -1.61 -14.33 4.53
CA ALA A 39 -2.42 -14.06 5.72
C ALA A 39 -1.61 -13.45 6.89
N GLU A 40 -0.72 -12.51 6.62
CA GLU A 40 -0.04 -11.80 7.71
C GLU A 40 -1.08 -11.01 8.53
N SER A 41 -1.45 -11.54 9.70
CA SER A 41 -1.96 -10.74 10.82
C SER A 41 -1.03 -9.54 11.04
N PRO A 42 -1.50 -8.35 11.45
CA PRO A 42 -0.62 -7.26 11.84
C PRO A 42 0.13 -7.64 13.14
N ARG A 43 1.16 -8.47 13.02
CA ARG A 43 2.29 -8.46 13.95
C ARG A 43 3.16 -7.26 13.56
N PRO A 44 3.89 -6.64 14.50
CA PRO A 44 4.83 -5.58 14.17
C PRO A 44 5.73 -6.09 13.03
N ALA A 45 5.56 -5.51 11.84
CA ALA A 45 6.17 -5.97 10.60
C ALA A 45 7.67 -5.63 10.61
N ILE A 46 8.45 -6.35 11.43
CA ILE A 46 9.90 -6.16 11.57
C ILE A 46 10.66 -6.95 10.49
N LYS A 47 10.01 -7.77 9.64
CA LYS A 47 10.74 -8.58 8.65
C LYS A 47 9.99 -8.91 7.35
N ALA A 48 9.59 -7.88 6.60
CA ALA A 48 9.16 -8.08 5.20
C ALA A 48 9.31 -6.81 4.34
N MET A 49 10.49 -6.20 4.31
CA MET A 49 10.86 -5.27 3.23
C MET A 49 12.33 -5.46 2.85
N GLU A 50 12.69 -6.73 2.60
CA GLU A 50 14.08 -7.15 2.40
C GLU A 50 14.45 -7.35 0.91
N ASN A 51 13.58 -7.03 -0.06
CA ASN A 51 13.98 -7.14 -1.47
C ASN A 51 13.21 -6.22 -2.43
N ARG A 52 13.94 -5.18 -2.90
CA ARG A 52 13.85 -4.53 -4.24
C ARG A 52 12.56 -3.73 -4.50
N GLY A 53 12.52 -2.65 -5.29
CA GLY A 53 13.47 -1.98 -6.17
C GLY A 53 12.65 -1.20 -7.20
N MET A 54 12.50 0.11 -7.04
CA MET A 54 11.90 1.08 -7.98
C MET A 54 12.39 2.48 -7.54
N LEU A 55 12.65 3.49 -8.38
CA LEU A 55 12.82 3.62 -9.82
C LEU A 55 14.11 4.45 -10.03
N SER A 56 15.00 3.99 -10.90
CA SER A 56 16.18 4.73 -11.34
C SER A 56 15.80 5.72 -12.44
N GLY A 57 16.17 6.98 -12.25
CA GLY A 57 16.15 8.04 -13.26
C GLY A 57 16.16 9.36 -12.50
N VAL A 58 17.25 10.11 -12.42
CA VAL A 58 18.06 10.62 -13.54
C VAL A 58 19.45 10.98 -13.01
N SER A 59 20.53 10.54 -13.66
CA SER A 59 21.90 11.04 -13.40
C SER A 59 22.35 12.08 -14.44
N LEU A 60 22.87 13.19 -13.92
CA LEU A 60 23.88 14.15 -14.42
C LEU A 60 23.71 14.86 -15.78
N GLY A 61 23.90 16.20 -15.74
CA GLY A 61 24.22 17.02 -16.91
C GLY A 61 24.36 18.53 -16.58
N PHE A 62 25.59 19.02 -16.65
CA PHE A 62 26.12 20.37 -16.36
C PHE A 62 25.71 21.45 -17.40
N PHE A 63 25.74 22.74 -16.98
CA PHE A 63 26.22 23.96 -17.69
C PHE A 63 25.33 25.24 -17.69
N TRP A 64 26.07 26.35 -17.65
CA TRP A 64 25.89 27.77 -17.27
C TRP A 64 24.71 28.65 -17.79
N SER A 65 24.33 29.59 -16.90
CA SER A 65 24.16 31.06 -17.07
C SER A 65 23.44 31.64 -18.30
N MET A 66 22.30 32.34 -18.06
CA MET A 66 22.14 33.75 -18.48
C MET A 66 20.96 34.50 -17.82
N LEU A 67 21.14 35.82 -17.77
CA LEU A 67 20.50 36.89 -16.97
C LEU A 67 18.99 37.14 -17.15
N GLY A 68 18.42 37.89 -16.19
CA GLY A 68 17.18 38.67 -16.33
C GLY A 68 16.61 39.05 -14.96
N PHE A 69 16.61 40.34 -14.62
CA PHE A 69 16.39 40.88 -13.26
C PHE A 69 14.90 41.00 -12.86
N GLY A 70 14.60 40.68 -11.58
CA GLY A 70 13.40 40.98 -10.76
C GLY A 70 12.05 40.45 -11.27
N THR A 71 11.46 39.34 -10.80
CA THR A 71 11.18 38.84 -9.43
C THR A 71 11.78 37.44 -9.16
N LYS A 72 12.96 37.16 -9.71
CA LYS A 72 13.62 35.84 -9.63
C LYS A 72 14.09 35.41 -8.23
N SER A 73 14.22 36.31 -7.25
CA SER A 73 14.87 36.01 -5.96
C SER A 73 14.11 34.99 -5.10
N ASN A 74 12.80 35.14 -4.91
CA ASN A 74 12.02 34.19 -4.10
C ASN A 74 11.80 32.86 -4.83
N ALA A 75 11.45 32.90 -6.12
CA ALA A 75 11.31 31.70 -6.94
C ALA A 75 12.61 30.89 -7.04
N ASN A 76 13.77 31.55 -7.09
CA ASN A 76 15.07 30.87 -7.07
C ASN A 76 15.40 30.28 -5.69
N LYS A 77 14.97 30.92 -4.60
CA LYS A 77 15.11 30.37 -3.23
C LYS A 77 14.20 29.17 -3.01
N GLU A 78 12.95 29.23 -3.45
CA GLU A 78 12.00 28.11 -3.43
C GLU A 78 12.53 26.94 -4.25
N TRP A 79 12.97 27.20 -5.49
CA TRP A 79 13.57 26.18 -6.35
C TRP A 79 14.80 25.51 -5.72
N MET A 80 15.70 26.29 -5.11
CA MET A 80 16.87 25.74 -4.42
C MET A 80 16.49 24.88 -3.21
N ARG A 81 15.43 25.25 -2.46
CA ARG A 81 14.92 24.47 -1.34
C ARG A 81 14.33 23.13 -1.79
N ASP A 82 13.46 23.14 -2.79
CA ASP A 82 12.79 21.93 -3.30
C ASP A 82 13.79 20.94 -3.92
N LYS A 83 14.81 21.46 -4.62
CA LYS A 83 15.93 20.65 -5.12
C LYS A 83 16.72 20.02 -3.99
N THR A 84 16.94 20.75 -2.90
CA THR A 84 17.68 20.27 -1.74
C THR A 84 16.91 19.15 -1.03
N VAL A 85 15.59 19.32 -0.82
CA VAL A 85 14.72 18.27 -0.25
C VAL A 85 14.72 17.03 -1.13
N SER A 86 14.60 17.20 -2.45
CA SER A 86 14.62 16.07 -3.39
C SER A 86 15.94 15.29 -3.29
N SER A 87 17.07 15.98 -3.15
CA SER A 87 18.38 15.36 -2.95
C SER A 87 18.45 14.58 -1.62
N TYR A 88 17.91 15.13 -0.53
CA TYR A 88 17.85 14.41 0.74
C TYR A 88 16.96 13.17 0.66
N ILE A 89 15.80 13.25 0.01
CA ILE A 89 14.92 12.11 -0.25
C ILE A 89 15.67 11.02 -1.01
N GLU A 90 16.35 11.36 -2.10
CA GLU A 90 17.12 10.40 -2.91
C GLU A 90 18.22 9.71 -2.09
N GLN A 91 18.97 10.49 -1.29
CA GLN A 91 20.01 9.93 -0.42
C GLN A 91 19.42 9.04 0.68
N ALA A 92 18.27 9.42 1.25
CA ALA A 92 17.56 8.62 2.23
C ALA A 92 17.08 7.30 1.62
N GLU A 93 16.53 7.30 0.41
CA GLU A 93 16.16 6.07 -0.31
C GLU A 93 17.36 5.15 -0.54
N VAL A 94 18.50 5.71 -0.93
CA VAL A 94 19.75 4.92 -1.09
C VAL A 94 20.20 4.34 0.26
N ALA A 95 20.07 5.09 1.35
CA ALA A 95 20.36 4.61 2.69
C ALA A 95 19.41 3.48 3.11
N ILE A 96 18.10 3.60 2.83
CA ILE A 96 17.09 2.56 3.07
C ILE A 96 17.43 1.29 2.29
N LYS A 97 17.80 1.42 1.00
CA LYS A 97 18.22 0.28 0.15
C LYS A 97 19.45 -0.44 0.72
N LYS A 98 20.33 0.28 1.42
CA LYS A 98 21.51 -0.27 2.11
C LYS A 98 21.22 -0.71 3.55
N ASN A 99 19.95 -0.75 3.97
CA ASN A 99 19.49 -1.04 5.32
C ASN A 99 20.09 -0.12 6.41
N LYS A 100 20.47 1.12 6.05
CA LYS A 100 21.02 2.12 6.96
C LYS A 100 19.90 3.05 7.46
N LEU A 101 18.96 2.50 8.23
CA LEU A 101 17.71 3.19 8.61
C LEU A 101 17.95 4.48 9.41
N LYS A 102 18.84 4.47 10.41
CA LYS A 102 19.20 5.67 11.20
C LYS A 102 19.78 6.79 10.33
N LYS A 103 20.58 6.42 9.31
CA LYS A 103 21.13 7.40 8.37
C LYS A 103 20.03 8.00 7.50
N ALA A 104 19.10 7.17 7.02
CA ALA A 104 17.98 7.65 6.22
C ALA A 104 17.10 8.62 7.02
N GLU A 105 16.83 8.29 8.28
CA GLU A 105 16.07 9.13 9.21
C GLU A 105 16.75 10.48 9.46
N SER A 106 18.05 10.50 9.76
CA SER A 106 18.83 11.74 9.90
C SER A 106 18.75 12.63 8.65
N LEU A 107 18.88 12.03 7.46
CA LEU A 107 18.81 12.78 6.19
C LEU A 107 17.42 13.40 5.97
N LEU A 108 16.36 12.71 6.39
CA LEU A 108 14.98 13.19 6.26
C LEU A 108 14.65 14.26 7.32
N GLU A 109 15.15 14.12 8.55
CA GLU A 109 15.04 15.16 9.58
C GLU A 109 15.79 16.43 9.16
N GLU A 110 16.99 16.31 8.57
CA GLU A 110 17.72 17.42 7.96
C GLU A 110 16.92 18.09 6.83
N ALA A 111 16.23 17.30 5.99
CA ALA A 111 15.37 17.85 4.94
C ALA A 111 14.26 18.75 5.53
N LEU A 112 13.63 18.33 6.63
CA LEU A 112 12.61 19.14 7.31
C LEU A 112 13.17 20.42 7.94
N VAL A 113 14.41 20.39 8.44
CA VAL A 113 15.06 21.60 8.98
C VAL A 113 15.35 22.62 7.89
N VAL A 114 15.79 22.15 6.71
CA VAL A 114 16.07 23.00 5.55
C VAL A 114 14.78 23.63 4.99
N THR A 115 13.63 22.97 5.16
CA THR A 115 12.34 23.47 4.68
C THR A 115 11.33 23.67 5.80
N LYS A 116 11.19 24.92 6.25
CA LYS A 116 10.14 25.31 7.20
C LYS A 116 8.72 25.36 6.61
N GLU A 117 8.57 25.23 5.29
CA GLU A 117 7.28 25.31 4.62
C GLU A 117 6.79 23.94 4.14
N VAL A 118 5.59 23.58 4.57
CA VAL A 118 4.93 22.28 4.30
C VAL A 118 4.36 22.21 2.88
N HIS A 119 4.31 23.33 2.17
CA HIS A 119 3.68 23.47 0.86
C HIS A 119 4.41 22.78 -0.29
N ALA A 120 5.68 22.37 -0.11
CA ALA A 120 6.36 21.57 -1.11
C ALA A 120 5.89 20.12 -1.00
N VAL A 121 5.45 19.52 -2.10
CA VAL A 121 5.09 18.08 -2.17
C VAL A 121 6.26 17.19 -1.70
N GLY A 122 7.49 17.68 -1.76
CA GLY A 122 8.65 17.02 -1.15
C GLY A 122 8.57 16.91 0.38
N VAL A 123 7.99 17.88 1.08
CA VAL A 123 7.91 17.87 2.55
C VAL A 123 6.88 16.85 3.03
N THR A 124 5.73 16.73 2.38
CA THR A 124 4.76 15.66 2.67
C THR A 124 5.39 14.28 2.41
N CYS A 125 6.16 14.11 1.33
CA CYS A 125 6.94 12.91 1.08
C CYS A 125 7.93 12.60 2.23
N VAL A 126 8.66 13.60 2.73
CA VAL A 126 9.59 13.41 3.86
C VAL A 126 8.85 12.94 5.11
N TYR A 127 7.72 13.55 5.46
CA TYR A 127 6.88 13.11 6.58
C TYR A 127 6.41 11.67 6.42
N ASP A 128 6.01 11.28 5.21
CA ASP A 128 5.56 9.92 4.93
C ASP A 128 6.68 8.89 5.10
N MET A 129 7.88 9.22 4.58
CA MET A 129 9.06 8.37 4.73
C MET A 129 9.49 8.24 6.20
N LEU A 130 9.46 9.34 6.96
CA LEU A 130 9.78 9.31 8.39
C LEU A 130 8.80 8.46 9.19
N ALA A 131 7.49 8.62 8.96
CA ALA A 131 6.48 7.80 9.63
C ALA A 131 6.64 6.31 9.29
N THR A 132 6.91 6.01 8.01
CA THR A 132 7.17 4.64 7.54
C THR A 132 8.44 4.06 8.17
N LEU A 133 9.50 4.85 8.30
CA LEU A 133 10.74 4.43 8.94
C LEU A 133 10.56 4.17 10.43
N ALA A 134 9.92 5.08 11.15
CA ALA A 134 9.62 4.92 12.58
C ALA A 134 8.82 3.63 12.82
N PHE A 135 7.76 3.42 12.04
CA PHE A 135 6.96 2.20 12.10
C PHE A 135 7.79 0.92 11.85
N ARG A 136 8.68 0.94 10.85
CA ARG A 136 9.55 -0.22 10.52
C ARG A 136 10.61 -0.49 11.59
N GLN A 137 11.03 0.54 12.32
CA GLN A 137 11.94 0.38 13.47
C GLN A 137 11.20 -0.10 14.73
N GLY A 138 9.87 -0.19 14.70
CA GLY A 138 9.03 -0.58 15.82
C GLY A 138 8.66 0.58 16.75
N ASP A 139 9.04 1.82 16.42
CA ASP A 139 8.68 3.03 17.16
C ASP A 139 7.33 3.56 16.65
N ILE A 140 6.26 2.89 17.07
CA ILE A 140 4.90 3.14 16.60
C ILE A 140 4.41 4.50 17.13
N GLU A 141 4.80 4.88 18.34
CA GLU A 141 4.50 6.19 18.94
C GLU A 141 5.17 7.34 18.19
N LYS A 142 6.42 7.19 17.73
CA LYS A 142 7.05 8.19 16.87
C LYS A 142 6.31 8.31 15.53
N ALA A 143 5.88 7.19 14.94
CA ALA A 143 5.09 7.22 13.71
C ALA A 143 3.75 7.96 13.90
N GLU A 144 3.03 7.71 15.00
CA GLU A 144 1.80 8.45 15.37
C GLU A 144 2.07 9.95 15.44
N LYS A 145 3.09 10.36 16.20
CA LYS A 145 3.44 11.78 16.38
C LYS A 145 3.77 12.47 15.05
N ILE A 146 4.53 11.80 14.18
CA ILE A 146 4.89 12.33 12.85
C ILE A 146 3.64 12.54 11.99
N LEU A 147 2.68 11.60 12.03
CA LEU A 147 1.44 11.70 11.26
C LEU A 147 0.49 12.78 11.78
N ILE A 148 0.39 12.95 13.11
CA ILE A 148 -0.38 14.07 13.69
C ILE A 148 0.26 15.40 13.30
N GLN A 149 1.58 15.52 13.44
CA GLN A 149 2.31 16.75 13.09
C GLN A 149 2.12 17.17 11.63
N VAL A 150 2.08 16.23 10.67
CA VAL A 150 1.86 16.59 9.27
C VAL A 150 0.40 16.99 9.01
N ILE A 151 -0.57 16.40 9.70
CA ILE A 151 -1.99 16.79 9.60
C ILE A 151 -2.17 18.22 10.12
N ASP A 152 -1.70 18.50 11.34
CA ASP A 152 -1.80 19.84 11.96
C ASP A 152 -1.17 20.90 11.06
N LYS A 153 0.01 20.59 10.51
CA LYS A 153 0.72 21.47 9.58
C LYS A 153 0.00 21.70 8.26
N LEU A 154 -0.73 20.71 7.75
CA LEU A 154 -1.54 20.87 6.54
C LEU A 154 -2.74 21.79 6.82
N GLU A 155 -3.39 21.62 7.98
CA GLU A 155 -4.51 22.47 8.41
C GLU A 155 -4.07 23.92 8.65
N GLU A 156 -2.94 24.16 9.34
CA GLU A 156 -2.33 25.49 9.50
C GLU A 156 -2.05 26.19 8.16
N LYS A 157 -1.82 25.39 7.10
CA LYS A 157 -1.58 25.86 5.74
C LYS A 157 -2.86 26.01 4.91
N GLY A 158 -4.03 25.84 5.51
CA GLY A 158 -5.33 26.07 4.88
C GLY A 158 -5.86 24.88 4.08
N PHE A 159 -5.26 23.70 4.20
CA PHE A 159 -5.84 22.50 3.61
C PHE A 159 -7.11 22.14 4.36
N SER A 160 -8.22 21.99 3.63
CA SER A 160 -9.47 21.50 4.21
C SER A 160 -9.24 20.10 4.83
N PRO A 161 -9.89 19.77 5.96
CA PRO A 161 -9.90 18.41 6.50
C PRO A 161 -10.41 17.35 5.50
N THR A 162 -11.15 17.78 4.47
CA THR A 162 -11.62 16.90 3.39
C THR A 162 -10.65 16.79 2.22
N HIS A 163 -9.54 17.52 2.19
CA HIS A 163 -8.56 17.45 1.11
C HIS A 163 -7.93 16.05 1.02
N ASN A 164 -7.71 15.51 -0.18
CA ASN A 164 -7.20 14.14 -0.38
C ASN A 164 -5.90 13.89 0.40
N THR A 165 -5.01 14.88 0.42
CA THR A 165 -3.76 14.81 1.19
C THR A 165 -3.99 14.59 2.68
N VAL A 166 -4.90 15.33 3.30
CA VAL A 166 -5.22 15.20 4.72
C VAL A 166 -5.86 13.84 4.99
N VAL A 167 -6.84 13.44 4.18
CA VAL A 167 -7.53 12.14 4.29
C VAL A 167 -6.56 10.97 4.17
N ASN A 168 -5.55 11.05 3.29
CA ASN A 168 -4.54 10.00 3.17
C ASN A 168 -3.68 9.86 4.44
N TYR A 169 -3.27 10.97 5.06
CA TYR A 169 -2.55 10.92 6.34
C TYR A 169 -3.45 10.43 7.48
N SER A 170 -4.72 10.84 7.51
CA SER A 170 -5.70 10.32 8.47
C SER A 170 -5.90 8.80 8.30
N LEU A 171 -5.90 8.29 7.07
CA LEU A 171 -5.97 6.85 6.79
C LEU A 171 -4.73 6.12 7.32
N LYS A 172 -3.53 6.70 7.14
CA LYS A 172 -2.28 6.15 7.70
C LYS A 172 -2.31 6.15 9.23
N LEU A 173 -2.82 7.21 9.84
CA LEU A 173 -2.98 7.31 11.29
C LEU A 173 -3.96 6.25 11.83
N ALA A 174 -5.08 6.02 11.14
CA ALA A 174 -6.02 4.94 11.49
C ALA A 174 -5.36 3.54 11.44
N ARG A 175 -4.50 3.29 10.44
CA ARG A 175 -3.70 2.06 10.35
C ARG A 175 -2.72 1.93 11.52
N ILE A 176 -2.08 3.02 11.92
CA ILE A 176 -1.20 3.05 13.10
C ILE A 176 -1.99 2.72 14.38
N TYR A 177 -3.18 3.31 14.56
CA TYR A 177 -4.04 2.98 15.70
C TYR A 177 -4.46 1.51 15.72
N SER A 178 -4.77 0.93 14.57
CA SER A 178 -5.05 -0.50 14.48
C SER A 178 -3.83 -1.34 14.88
N ALA A 179 -2.62 -0.97 14.45
CA ALA A 179 -1.40 -1.66 14.84
C ALA A 179 -1.06 -1.54 16.34
N MET A 180 -1.49 -0.45 17.00
CA MET A 180 -1.37 -0.26 18.44
C MET A 180 -2.46 -0.99 19.25
N GLY A 181 -3.47 -1.59 18.60
CA GLY A 181 -4.65 -2.14 19.28
C GLY A 181 -5.59 -1.08 19.85
N ARG A 182 -5.48 0.18 19.40
CA ARG A 182 -6.42 1.27 19.76
C ARG A 182 -7.63 1.25 18.82
N ASP A 183 -8.42 0.18 18.92
CA ASP A 183 -9.44 -0.15 17.92
C ASP A 183 -10.55 0.91 17.78
N SER A 184 -10.93 1.57 18.88
CA SER A 184 -11.91 2.66 18.85
C SER A 184 -11.44 3.86 18.02
N LEU A 185 -10.17 4.26 18.18
CA LEU A 185 -9.56 5.34 17.39
C LEU A 185 -9.38 4.91 15.93
N ALA A 186 -8.97 3.67 15.70
CA ALA A 186 -8.82 3.11 14.35
C ALA A 186 -10.16 3.11 13.59
N GLU A 187 -11.22 2.55 14.19
CA GLU A 187 -12.56 2.50 13.60
C GLU A 187 -13.08 3.91 13.31
N SER A 188 -12.91 4.85 14.25
CA SER A 188 -13.30 6.25 14.03
C SER A 188 -12.55 6.88 12.85
N GLY A 189 -11.23 6.70 12.80
CA GLY A 189 -10.39 7.18 11.71
C GLY A 189 -10.79 6.61 10.34
N PHE A 190 -10.99 5.29 10.26
CA PHE A 190 -11.43 4.64 9.02
C PHE A 190 -12.82 5.12 8.59
N ARG A 191 -13.79 5.23 9.50
CA ARG A 191 -15.15 5.73 9.20
C ARG A 191 -15.17 7.18 8.73
N ASN A 192 -14.31 8.03 9.30
CA ASN A 192 -14.19 9.42 8.88
C ASN A 192 -13.61 9.52 7.46
N CYS A 193 -12.57 8.75 7.16
CA CYS A 193 -12.03 8.64 5.79
C CYS A 193 -13.10 8.12 4.82
N LEU A 194 -13.85 7.08 5.24
CA LEU A 194 -14.89 6.49 4.43
C LEU A 194 -16.01 7.49 4.08
N THR A 195 -16.51 8.18 5.10
CA THR A 195 -17.59 9.15 4.95
C THR A 195 -17.18 10.31 4.04
N THR A 196 -15.94 10.78 4.21
CA THR A 196 -15.39 11.88 3.41
C THR A 196 -15.30 11.50 1.93
N GLN A 197 -14.70 10.36 1.62
CA GLN A 197 -14.54 9.91 0.25
C GLN A 197 -15.87 9.50 -0.39
N LYS A 198 -16.79 8.88 0.37
CA LYS A 198 -18.15 8.60 -0.11
C LYS A 198 -18.87 9.87 -0.55
N ARG A 199 -18.81 10.93 0.27
CA ARG A 199 -19.41 12.23 -0.06
C ARG A 199 -18.81 12.84 -1.32
N LYS A 200 -17.47 12.82 -1.47
CA LYS A 200 -16.80 13.28 -2.71
C LYS A 200 -17.31 12.53 -3.93
N TYR A 201 -17.36 11.21 -3.84
CA TYR A 201 -17.79 10.36 -4.94
C TYR A 201 -19.26 10.60 -5.32
N SER A 202 -20.13 10.81 -4.32
CA SER A 202 -21.54 11.18 -4.52
C SER A 202 -21.72 12.57 -5.13
N ASN A 203 -20.83 13.51 -4.82
CA ASN A 203 -20.81 14.85 -5.39
C ASN A 203 -20.19 14.91 -6.81
N GLY A 204 -19.75 13.78 -7.36
CA GLY A 204 -19.17 13.69 -8.69
C GLY A 204 -17.66 13.94 -8.77
N GLU A 205 -16.97 14.12 -7.63
CA GLU A 205 -15.51 14.19 -7.57
C GLU A 205 -14.92 12.78 -7.79
N LYS A 206 -14.70 12.42 -9.05
CA LYS A 206 -14.24 11.09 -9.49
C LYS A 206 -12.97 11.14 -10.32
N ASP A 207 -12.07 12.06 -10.01
CA ASP A 207 -10.73 12.04 -10.60
C ASP A 207 -9.95 10.81 -10.11
N GLU A 208 -8.84 10.53 -10.79
CA GLU A 208 -8.04 9.34 -10.55
C GLU A 208 -7.40 9.29 -9.16
N GLU A 209 -7.02 10.44 -8.58
CA GLU A 209 -6.45 10.51 -7.24
C GLU A 209 -7.52 10.22 -6.18
N THR A 210 -8.68 10.87 -6.29
CA THR A 210 -9.81 10.67 -5.37
C THR A 210 -10.31 9.23 -5.41
N THR A 211 -10.42 8.64 -6.61
CA THR A 211 -10.86 7.26 -6.81
C THR A 211 -9.85 6.25 -6.25
N LEU A 212 -8.55 6.49 -6.47
CA LEU A 212 -7.49 5.66 -5.91
C LEU A 212 -7.47 5.73 -4.38
N LEU A 213 -7.62 6.92 -3.79
CA LEU A 213 -7.72 7.08 -2.35
C LEU A 213 -8.97 6.40 -1.80
N TRP A 214 -10.10 6.47 -2.52
CA TRP A 214 -11.33 5.78 -2.13
C TRP A 214 -11.15 4.26 -2.07
N LEU A 215 -10.52 3.68 -3.10
CA LEU A 215 -10.13 2.28 -3.12
C LEU A 215 -9.23 1.93 -1.93
N ASN A 216 -8.21 2.75 -1.65
CA ASN A 216 -7.27 2.51 -0.55
C ASN A 216 -7.97 2.53 0.82
N VAL A 217 -8.88 3.47 1.05
CA VAL A 217 -9.68 3.55 2.28
C VAL A 217 -10.52 2.28 2.46
N LEU A 218 -11.25 1.86 1.41
CA LEU A 218 -12.05 0.63 1.42
C LEU A 218 -11.19 -0.59 1.71
N PHE A 219 -10.04 -0.71 1.05
CA PHE A 219 -9.13 -1.84 1.21
C PHE A 219 -8.62 -1.97 2.66
N TRP A 220 -8.07 -0.89 3.24
CA TRP A 220 -7.53 -0.95 4.60
C TRP A 220 -8.60 -1.12 5.68
N TYR A 221 -9.76 -0.50 5.49
CA TYR A 221 -10.88 -0.73 6.40
C TYR A 221 -11.39 -2.18 6.29
N GLY A 222 -11.45 -2.75 5.08
CA GLY A 222 -11.73 -4.17 4.86
C GLY A 222 -10.79 -5.07 5.67
N LYS A 223 -9.48 -4.80 5.63
CA LYS A 223 -8.49 -5.53 6.45
C LYS A 223 -8.72 -5.37 7.95
N PHE A 224 -9.00 -4.15 8.41
CA PHE A 224 -9.34 -3.89 9.81
C PHE A 224 -10.56 -4.72 10.25
N LEU A 225 -11.62 -4.74 9.44
CA LEU A 225 -12.83 -5.51 9.68
C LEU A 225 -12.58 -7.03 9.69
N THR A 226 -11.70 -7.54 8.83
CA THR A 226 -11.32 -8.96 8.81
C THR A 226 -10.69 -9.39 10.13
N VAL A 227 -9.77 -8.58 10.69
CA VAL A 227 -9.14 -8.87 12.00
C VAL A 227 -10.19 -8.92 13.11
N HIS A 228 -11.22 -8.07 13.01
CA HIS A 228 -12.33 -7.99 13.96
C HIS A 228 -13.49 -8.95 13.65
N LYS A 229 -13.28 -9.91 12.75
CA LYS A 229 -14.27 -10.95 12.36
C LYS A 229 -15.58 -10.40 11.78
N ARG A 230 -15.61 -9.14 11.33
CA ARG A 230 -16.74 -8.50 10.65
C ARG A 230 -16.72 -8.82 9.17
N TYR A 231 -16.79 -10.12 8.85
CA TYR A 231 -16.46 -10.64 7.51
C TYR A 231 -17.41 -10.17 6.41
N ALA A 232 -18.71 -10.02 6.71
CA ALA A 232 -19.68 -9.52 5.74
C ALA A 232 -19.36 -8.08 5.30
N GLU A 233 -19.03 -7.20 6.25
CA GLU A 233 -18.65 -5.81 5.98
C GLU A 233 -17.28 -5.74 5.29
N ALA A 234 -16.32 -6.58 5.70
CA ALA A 234 -15.02 -6.67 5.06
C ALA A 234 -15.14 -7.07 3.58
N LYS A 235 -15.98 -8.06 3.28
CA LYS A 235 -16.27 -8.51 1.92
C LYS A 235 -16.84 -7.36 1.07
N GLN A 236 -17.83 -6.63 1.58
CA GLN A 236 -18.39 -5.46 0.87
C GLN A 236 -17.32 -4.40 0.55
N CYS A 237 -16.40 -4.15 1.50
CA CYS A 237 -15.30 -3.22 1.29
C CYS A 237 -14.36 -3.69 0.19
N PHE A 238 -13.95 -4.96 0.20
CA PHE A 238 -13.07 -5.51 -0.83
C PHE A 238 -13.74 -5.63 -2.20
N GLU A 239 -15.03 -5.95 -2.28
CA GLU A 239 -15.78 -5.99 -3.54
C GLU A 239 -15.90 -4.60 -4.16
N SER A 240 -16.15 -3.60 -3.31
CA SER A 240 -16.18 -2.18 -3.73
C SER A 240 -14.81 -1.73 -4.21
N ALA A 241 -13.74 -2.05 -3.48
CA ALA A 241 -12.37 -1.75 -3.87
C ALA A 241 -11.99 -2.41 -5.21
N TYR A 242 -12.33 -3.70 -5.37
CA TYR A 242 -12.07 -4.43 -6.61
C TYR A 242 -12.85 -3.86 -7.79
N THR A 243 -14.10 -3.45 -7.59
CA THR A 243 -14.90 -2.81 -8.64
C THR A 243 -14.30 -1.47 -9.07
N LEU A 244 -13.91 -0.62 -8.11
CA LEU A 244 -13.25 0.67 -8.39
C LEU A 244 -11.91 0.50 -9.12
N SER A 245 -11.24 -0.63 -8.92
CA SER A 245 -9.96 -0.89 -9.57
C SER A 245 -10.06 -0.92 -11.10
N ALA A 246 -11.22 -1.31 -11.65
CA ALA A 246 -11.45 -1.35 -13.10
C ALA A 246 -11.44 0.04 -13.74
N ASP A 247 -11.78 1.09 -12.99
CA ASP A 247 -11.82 2.47 -13.46
C ASP A 247 -10.45 3.17 -13.35
N LEU A 248 -9.45 2.52 -12.74
CA LEU A 248 -8.15 3.11 -12.41
C LEU A 248 -7.04 2.60 -13.31
N LYS A 249 -6.43 3.50 -14.11
CA LYS A 249 -5.28 3.15 -14.97
C LYS A 249 -4.01 2.85 -14.18
N SER A 250 -3.91 3.35 -12.94
CA SER A 250 -2.80 3.06 -12.03
C SER A 250 -2.86 1.69 -11.38
N ILE A 251 -4.00 1.01 -11.41
CA ILE A 251 -4.11 -0.32 -10.83
C ILE A 251 -3.80 -1.34 -11.93
N ASP A 252 -2.72 -2.07 -11.71
CA ASP A 252 -2.30 -3.17 -12.55
C ASP A 252 -2.84 -4.51 -12.02
N SER A 253 -2.54 -5.56 -12.78
CA SER A 253 -2.97 -6.93 -12.49
C SER A 253 -2.47 -7.44 -11.13
N GLN A 254 -1.33 -6.98 -10.64
CA GLN A 254 -0.77 -7.38 -9.34
C GLN A 254 -1.57 -6.80 -8.18
N GLN A 255 -2.03 -5.54 -8.21
CA GLN A 255 -2.87 -5.04 -7.11
C GLN A 255 -4.29 -5.61 -7.19
N ALA A 256 -4.81 -5.83 -8.40
CA ALA A 256 -6.08 -6.54 -8.60
C ALA A 256 -6.05 -7.96 -8.00
N MET A 257 -4.92 -8.67 -8.13
CA MET A 257 -4.69 -9.93 -7.43
C MET A 257 -4.85 -9.76 -5.92
N VAL A 258 -4.14 -8.83 -5.27
CA VAL A 258 -4.21 -8.66 -3.81
C VAL A 258 -5.66 -8.53 -3.29
N MET A 259 -6.51 -7.78 -4.00
CA MET A 259 -7.93 -7.67 -3.66
C MET A 259 -8.68 -9.01 -3.82
N LEU A 260 -8.44 -9.76 -4.91
CA LEU A 260 -9.00 -11.10 -5.11
C LEU A 260 -8.57 -12.10 -4.03
N TYR A 261 -7.31 -12.02 -3.57
CA TYR A 261 -6.83 -12.86 -2.48
C TYR A 261 -7.61 -12.61 -1.19
N HIS A 262 -7.79 -11.34 -0.80
CA HIS A 262 -8.54 -10.99 0.40
C HIS A 262 -10.04 -11.28 0.28
N LEU A 263 -10.63 -11.16 -0.91
CA LEU A 263 -11.99 -11.63 -1.20
C LEU A 263 -12.10 -13.15 -1.03
N GLY A 264 -11.13 -13.90 -1.54
CA GLY A 264 -11.05 -15.34 -1.35
C GLY A 264 -10.92 -15.73 0.12
N GLU A 265 -10.07 -15.03 0.86
CA GLU A 265 -9.84 -15.26 2.28
C GLU A 265 -11.07 -14.95 3.14
N VAL A 266 -11.71 -13.79 2.94
CA VAL A 266 -12.91 -13.43 3.71
C VAL A 266 -14.07 -14.36 3.40
N SER A 267 -14.23 -14.79 2.15
CA SER A 267 -15.25 -15.79 1.78
C SER A 267 -14.95 -17.15 2.41
N TYR A 268 -13.68 -17.57 2.44
CA TYR A 268 -13.27 -18.84 3.06
C TYR A 268 -13.59 -18.88 4.56
N VAL A 269 -13.16 -17.85 5.32
CA VAL A 269 -13.42 -17.82 6.77
C VAL A 269 -14.90 -17.61 7.12
N SER A 270 -15.71 -17.15 6.17
CA SER A 270 -17.16 -17.04 6.30
C SER A 270 -17.91 -18.31 5.89
N GLY A 271 -17.21 -19.38 5.49
CA GLY A 271 -17.83 -20.63 5.03
C GLY A 271 -18.41 -20.58 3.61
N MET A 272 -18.21 -19.49 2.86
CA MET A 272 -18.64 -19.33 1.47
C MET A 272 -17.58 -19.92 0.52
N GLU A 273 -17.41 -21.23 0.57
CA GLU A 273 -16.30 -21.94 -0.07
C GLU A 273 -16.28 -21.80 -1.61
N ASP A 274 -17.45 -21.86 -2.26
CA ASP A 274 -17.53 -21.76 -3.72
C ASP A 274 -17.18 -20.35 -4.20
N GLU A 275 -17.58 -19.32 -3.45
CA GLU A 275 -17.15 -17.96 -3.72
C GLU A 275 -15.66 -17.76 -3.47
N ALA A 276 -15.12 -18.36 -2.40
CA ALA A 276 -13.70 -18.32 -2.13
C ALA A 276 -12.90 -18.93 -3.30
N LEU A 277 -13.32 -20.08 -3.82
CA LEU A 277 -12.72 -20.70 -4.99
C LEU A 277 -12.82 -19.80 -6.21
N LYS A 278 -13.97 -19.18 -6.48
CA LYS A 278 -14.15 -18.23 -7.60
C LYS A 278 -13.13 -17.10 -7.56
N TYR A 279 -13.01 -16.41 -6.42
CA TYR A 279 -12.07 -15.29 -6.28
C TYR A 279 -10.61 -15.74 -6.38
N LEU A 280 -10.24 -16.83 -5.71
CA LEU A 280 -8.87 -17.33 -5.72
C LEU A 280 -8.46 -17.87 -7.09
N MET A 281 -9.34 -18.58 -7.80
CA MET A 281 -9.07 -19.06 -9.15
C MET A 281 -8.88 -17.92 -10.15
N ASN A 282 -9.70 -16.86 -10.07
CA ASN A 282 -9.50 -15.65 -10.86
C ASN A 282 -8.13 -15.03 -10.58
N GLY A 283 -7.71 -14.98 -9.31
CA GLY A 283 -6.37 -14.52 -8.93
C GLY A 283 -5.24 -15.40 -9.50
N VAL A 284 -5.42 -16.72 -9.56
CA VAL A 284 -4.46 -17.64 -10.21
C VAL A 284 -4.37 -17.39 -11.72
N ILE A 285 -5.50 -17.17 -12.40
CA ILE A 285 -5.52 -16.87 -13.84
C ILE A 285 -4.75 -15.58 -14.11
N LEU A 286 -5.08 -14.52 -13.38
CA LEU A 286 -4.44 -13.21 -13.50
C LEU A 286 -2.93 -13.29 -13.18
N GLY A 287 -2.58 -13.96 -12.09
CA GLY A 287 -1.20 -14.15 -11.67
C GLY A 287 -0.36 -14.95 -12.64
N ARG A 288 -0.94 -15.95 -13.31
CA ARG A 288 -0.22 -16.69 -14.36
C ARG A 288 0.04 -15.82 -15.59
N ALA A 289 -0.91 -14.99 -15.99
CA ALA A 289 -0.75 -14.10 -17.14
C ALA A 289 0.42 -13.12 -16.96
N ILE A 290 0.67 -12.67 -15.73
CA ILE A 290 1.78 -11.76 -15.41
C ILE A 290 3.01 -12.44 -14.78
N ASN A 291 3.04 -13.77 -14.74
CA ASN A 291 4.09 -14.56 -14.08
C ASN A 291 4.37 -14.11 -12.62
N SER A 292 3.31 -13.85 -11.86
CA SER A 292 3.38 -13.38 -10.47
C SER A 292 3.96 -14.43 -9.54
N LYS A 293 4.83 -13.98 -8.62
CA LYS A 293 5.42 -14.80 -7.56
C LYS A 293 4.42 -15.16 -6.45
N ASP A 294 3.23 -14.57 -6.46
CA ASP A 294 2.20 -14.78 -5.45
C ASP A 294 1.25 -15.93 -5.78
N VAL A 295 1.27 -16.46 -7.02
CA VAL A 295 0.48 -17.63 -7.44
C VAL A 295 0.56 -18.84 -6.48
N PRO A 296 1.72 -19.17 -5.86
CA PRO A 296 1.80 -20.23 -4.85
C PRO A 296 0.86 -20.01 -3.67
N SER A 297 0.71 -18.78 -3.16
CA SER A 297 -0.16 -18.46 -2.02
C SER A 297 -1.63 -18.72 -2.34
N TYR A 298 -2.06 -18.40 -3.56
CA TYR A 298 -3.42 -18.75 -4.01
C TYR A 298 -3.61 -20.26 -4.07
N CYS A 299 -2.62 -21.00 -4.58
CA CYS A 299 -2.72 -22.45 -4.65
C CYS A 299 -2.83 -23.06 -3.24
N ALA A 300 -2.07 -22.55 -2.26
CA ALA A 300 -2.16 -22.99 -0.87
C ALA A 300 -3.54 -22.69 -0.28
N LYS A 301 -4.07 -21.48 -0.48
CA LYS A 301 -5.41 -21.11 0.00
C LYS A 301 -6.52 -21.94 -0.67
N ILE A 302 -6.46 -22.18 -1.98
CA ILE A 302 -7.40 -23.07 -2.69
C ILE A 302 -7.36 -24.48 -2.11
N GLY A 303 -6.16 -25.00 -1.80
CA GLY A 303 -6.00 -26.28 -1.12
C GLY A 303 -6.72 -26.32 0.24
N LEU A 304 -6.63 -25.25 1.04
CA LEU A 304 -7.35 -25.12 2.30
C LEU A 304 -8.88 -25.10 2.11
N VAL A 305 -9.37 -24.42 1.07
CA VAL A 305 -10.81 -24.39 0.76
C VAL A 305 -11.31 -25.78 0.39
N TYR A 306 -10.62 -26.51 -0.49
CA TYR A 306 -10.98 -27.89 -0.84
C TYR A 306 -10.88 -28.85 0.35
N PHE A 307 -9.90 -28.65 1.23
CA PHE A 307 -9.78 -29.43 2.46
C PHE A 307 -11.01 -29.24 3.36
N GLN A 308 -11.49 -28.00 3.51
CA GLN A 308 -12.68 -27.69 4.30
C GLN A 308 -13.95 -28.31 3.68
N LYS A 309 -14.04 -28.34 2.35
CA LYS A 309 -15.10 -29.05 1.59
C LYS A 309 -15.08 -30.57 1.77
N GLY A 310 -14.04 -31.15 2.38
CA GLY A 310 -13.83 -32.59 2.46
C GLY A 310 -13.35 -33.23 1.15
N LEU A 311 -13.02 -32.42 0.13
CA LEU A 311 -12.52 -32.87 -1.17
C LEU A 311 -10.99 -33.05 -1.11
N TYR A 312 -10.56 -34.07 -0.36
CA TYR A 312 -9.15 -34.27 -0.02
C TYR A 312 -8.22 -34.49 -1.22
N ASP A 313 -8.69 -35.15 -2.28
CA ASP A 313 -7.90 -35.38 -3.50
C ASP A 313 -7.59 -34.06 -4.22
N GLU A 314 -8.58 -33.17 -4.34
CA GLU A 314 -8.38 -31.83 -4.90
C GLU A 314 -7.51 -30.97 -3.99
N ALA A 315 -7.74 -31.03 -2.68
CA ALA A 315 -6.91 -30.34 -1.70
C ALA A 315 -5.42 -30.73 -1.83
N GLN A 316 -5.15 -32.03 -2.02
CA GLN A 316 -3.79 -32.55 -2.21
C GLN A 316 -3.16 -32.03 -3.50
N LYS A 317 -3.88 -32.07 -4.63
CA LYS A 317 -3.39 -31.54 -5.92
C LYS A 317 -2.97 -30.07 -5.80
N TRP A 318 -3.79 -29.25 -5.16
CA TRP A 318 -3.52 -27.81 -4.99
C TRP A 318 -2.39 -27.54 -3.98
N ALA A 319 -2.31 -28.30 -2.89
CA ALA A 319 -1.20 -28.21 -1.94
C ALA A 319 0.14 -28.60 -2.57
N ASP A 320 0.18 -29.69 -3.35
CA ASP A 320 1.37 -30.10 -4.10
C ASP A 320 1.81 -29.05 -5.11
N LYS A 321 0.85 -28.44 -5.82
CA LYS A 321 1.12 -27.34 -6.76
C LYS A 321 1.69 -26.12 -6.05
N ALA A 322 1.13 -25.73 -4.91
CA ALA A 322 1.64 -24.65 -4.08
C ALA A 322 3.09 -24.93 -3.64
N LYS A 323 3.37 -26.14 -3.15
CA LYS A 323 4.71 -26.56 -2.73
C LYS A 323 5.72 -26.53 -3.87
N ARG A 324 5.40 -27.11 -5.04
CA ARG A 324 6.28 -27.10 -6.22
C ARG A 324 6.58 -25.68 -6.68
N SER A 325 5.55 -24.84 -6.75
CA SER A 325 5.68 -23.45 -7.17
C SER A 325 6.37 -22.55 -6.13
N ALA A 326 6.38 -22.94 -4.86
CA ALA A 326 7.10 -22.26 -3.79
C ALA A 326 8.61 -22.57 -3.81
N MET A 327 9.00 -23.79 -4.26
CA MET A 327 10.41 -24.16 -4.41
C MET A 327 11.12 -23.34 -5.49
N SER A 328 10.43 -22.97 -6.56
CA SER A 328 10.97 -22.12 -7.63
C SER A 328 10.99 -20.62 -7.29
N SER A 329 10.22 -20.18 -6.29
CA SER A 329 10.06 -18.76 -5.92
C SER A 329 10.72 -18.38 -4.58
N GLU A 330 11.45 -19.30 -3.94
CA GLU A 330 12.04 -19.16 -2.59
C GLU A 330 11.05 -18.78 -1.48
N ASN A 331 9.74 -18.99 -1.69
CA ASN A 331 8.71 -18.64 -0.70
C ASN A 331 8.61 -19.72 0.40
N LYS A 332 9.47 -19.60 1.42
CA LYS A 332 9.57 -20.56 2.54
C LYS A 332 8.28 -20.71 3.34
N GLU A 333 7.49 -19.65 3.46
CA GLU A 333 6.25 -19.64 4.23
C GLU A 333 5.17 -20.46 3.54
N VAL A 334 4.88 -20.18 2.26
CA VAL A 334 3.90 -20.94 1.48
C VAL A 334 4.30 -22.42 1.40
N LYS A 335 5.60 -22.72 1.30
CA LYS A 335 6.09 -24.10 1.37
C LYS A 335 5.68 -24.77 2.69
N LYS A 336 5.88 -24.09 3.82
CA LYS A 336 5.53 -24.62 5.15
C LYS A 336 4.02 -24.84 5.26
N GLU A 337 3.21 -23.88 4.84
CA GLU A 337 1.74 -24.00 4.85
C GLU A 337 1.26 -25.18 4.00
N ALA A 338 1.81 -25.34 2.80
CA ALA A 338 1.48 -26.46 1.92
C ALA A 338 1.87 -27.81 2.54
N GLU A 339 3.04 -27.90 3.18
CA GLU A 339 3.48 -29.11 3.88
C GLU A 339 2.62 -29.45 5.10
N GLU A 340 2.19 -28.45 5.86
CA GLU A 340 1.24 -28.63 6.97
C GLU A 340 -0.12 -29.10 6.48
N LEU A 341 -0.62 -28.55 5.38
CA LEU A 341 -1.86 -28.98 4.75
C LEU A 341 -1.78 -30.43 4.26
N LEU A 342 -0.69 -30.82 3.59
CA LEU A 342 -0.48 -32.21 3.15
C LEU A 342 -0.46 -33.19 4.34
N LYS A 343 0.14 -32.81 5.47
CA LYS A 343 0.09 -33.61 6.71
C LYS A 343 -1.34 -33.75 7.25
N LYS A 344 -2.12 -32.66 7.24
CA LYS A 344 -3.54 -32.68 7.66
C LYS A 344 -4.38 -33.59 6.76
N ILE A 345 -4.19 -33.51 5.45
CA ILE A 345 -4.84 -34.38 4.46
C ILE A 345 -4.50 -35.86 4.72
N ALA A 346 -3.22 -36.18 4.88
CA ALA A 346 -2.77 -37.55 5.15
C ALA A 346 -3.36 -38.12 6.45
N LYS A 347 -3.55 -37.28 7.48
CA LYS A 347 -4.21 -37.69 8.73
C LYS A 347 -5.71 -37.90 8.52
N ALA A 348 -6.38 -37.03 7.78
CA ALA A 348 -7.81 -37.14 7.49
C ALA A 348 -8.13 -38.42 6.70
N LEU A 349 -7.32 -38.76 5.70
CA LEU A 349 -7.47 -39.98 4.90
C LEU A 349 -7.22 -41.28 5.69
N LYS A 350 -6.44 -41.22 6.78
CA LYS A 350 -6.19 -42.37 7.68
C LYS A 350 -7.29 -42.57 8.74
N THR A 351 -8.15 -41.59 8.94
CA THR A 351 -9.22 -41.66 9.95
C THR A 351 -10.46 -42.28 9.29
N PRO A 352 -11.02 -43.40 9.79
CA PRO A 352 -12.20 -43.99 9.18
C PRO A 352 -13.35 -42.99 9.19
N GLN A 353 -13.92 -42.67 8.02
CA GLN A 353 -15.16 -41.91 7.96
C GLN A 353 -16.23 -42.73 8.68
N LYS A 354 -16.72 -42.24 9.84
CA LYS A 354 -17.92 -42.80 10.45
C LYS A 354 -19.04 -42.61 9.42
N LYS A 355 -19.51 -43.72 8.84
CA LYS A 355 -20.72 -43.72 8.02
C LYS A 355 -21.84 -43.09 8.88
N PRO A 356 -22.61 -42.12 8.36
CA PRO A 356 -23.80 -41.67 9.05
C PRO A 356 -24.71 -42.88 9.29
N VAL A 357 -25.11 -43.07 10.54
CA VAL A 357 -25.98 -44.15 11.01
C VAL A 357 -27.41 -43.84 10.61
#